data_AF-A0A2A4TPQ5-F1
#
_entry.id   AF-A0A2A4TPQ5-F1
#
_cell.length_a   1.000
_cell.length_b   1.000
_cell.length_c   1.000
_cell.angle_alpha   90.00
_cell.angle_beta   90.00
_cell.angle_gamma   90.00
#
_symmetry.space_group_name_H-M   'P 1'
#
loop_
_entity.id
_entity.type
_entity.pdbx_description
1 polymer ?
#
loop_
_entity_poly.entity_id
_entity_poly.type
_entity_poly.pdbx_seq_one_letter_code
_entity_poly.pdbx_strand_id
1 'polypeptide(L)'
;MSKLFACIVIGALATGVAAEEGGDSPQQQERFLDELDKQLGLKDSQKEKIKSVLEKSRSQNKKKKAELKKLRKRMKSLGKELRRSEQEKKEKIREQLDLDQKEKFDEMMQRMKRKHRRRERKGRRMRGIDIDPRELPPGLMERMQRGDRMPSFPPEMRHKGRKGRDELPPEMRRRVEELKEKRRRQGEGTQRDVPPPEEWDDRRRPFEGGPDRSDDD
;
A
#
# COMPACT_ATOMS: atom_id res chain seq x y z
N MET A 1 -6.03 58.35 -2.32
CA MET A 1 -4.83 58.02 -1.52
C MET A 1 -4.93 56.57 -1.08
N SER A 2 -3.87 55.84 -1.37
CA SER A 2 -3.74 54.38 -1.45
C SER A 2 -3.74 53.70 -0.08
N LYS A 3 -4.28 52.46 -0.01
CA LYS A 3 -3.74 51.34 0.79
C LYS A 3 -4.49 50.04 0.44
N LEU A 4 -4.07 49.42 -0.66
CA LEU A 4 -4.28 48.00 -0.95
C LEU A 4 -3.41 47.18 0.01
N PHE A 5 -4.02 46.52 0.99
CA PHE A 5 -3.34 45.50 1.80
C PHE A 5 -3.59 44.13 1.18
N ALA A 6 -2.68 43.72 0.30
CA ALA A 6 -2.56 42.35 -0.17
C ALA A 6 -1.69 41.58 0.83
N CYS A 7 -2.30 40.77 1.70
CA CYS A 7 -1.58 39.74 2.45
C CYS A 7 -1.81 38.39 1.74
N ILE A 8 -1.00 38.14 0.71
CA ILE A 8 -0.75 36.80 0.18
C ILE A 8 0.39 36.21 1.02
N VAL A 9 0.02 35.45 2.05
CA VAL A 9 0.90 34.45 2.65
C VAL A 9 0.02 33.27 3.04
N ILE A 10 0.21 32.14 2.38
CA ILE A 10 0.49 30.83 2.99
C ILE A 10 0.82 29.89 1.82
N GLY A 11 2.11 29.77 1.57
CA GLY A 11 2.70 28.64 0.88
C GLY A 11 3.11 27.57 1.89
N ALA A 12 3.04 26.33 1.42
CA ALA A 12 3.61 25.10 1.98
C ALA A 12 3.05 24.59 3.32
N LEU A 13 2.36 23.43 3.24
CA LEU A 13 2.75 22.19 3.93
C LEU A 13 1.91 21.04 3.40
N ALA A 14 2.38 20.45 2.30
CA ALA A 14 1.99 19.11 1.89
C ALA A 14 3.00 18.13 2.50
N THR A 15 2.87 17.86 3.80
CA THR A 15 3.55 16.75 4.47
C THR A 15 2.59 15.57 4.60
N GLY A 16 3.12 14.38 4.31
CA GLY A 16 2.39 13.14 4.12
C GLY A 16 1.36 12.81 5.19
N VAL A 17 0.23 12.30 4.70
CA VAL A 17 -0.97 11.89 5.43
C VAL A 17 -0.68 10.66 6.29
N ALA A 18 -0.06 10.86 7.44
CA ALA A 18 -0.02 9.91 8.54
C ALA A 18 0.21 10.62 9.89
N ALA A 19 -0.35 11.82 10.08
CA ALA A 19 -0.43 12.45 11.38
C ALA A 19 -1.80 12.14 11.99
N GLU A 20 -1.85 11.09 12.82
CA GLU A 20 -2.98 10.84 13.70
C GLU A 20 -3.14 11.99 14.70
N GLU A 21 -4.34 12.55 14.74
CA GLU A 21 -5.01 13.31 15.82
C GLU A 21 -4.36 14.57 16.45
N GLY A 22 -3.08 14.88 16.20
CA GLY A 22 -2.31 15.82 17.02
C GLY A 22 -2.37 17.32 16.71
N GLY A 23 -3.38 17.86 16.01
CA GLY A 23 -3.34 19.25 15.50
C GLY A 23 -4.39 20.25 16.03
N ASP A 24 -5.35 19.84 16.84
CA ASP A 24 -6.49 20.69 17.27
C ASP A 24 -6.60 20.81 18.81
N SER A 25 -5.47 20.66 19.53
CA SER A 25 -5.48 20.88 20.97
C SER A 25 -5.61 22.38 21.29
N PRO A 26 -6.39 22.78 22.31
CA PRO A 26 -6.47 24.20 22.70
C PRO A 26 -5.09 24.75 23.08
N GLN A 27 -4.25 23.91 23.69
CA GLN A 27 -2.88 24.22 24.08
C GLN A 27 -1.98 24.56 22.88
N GLN A 28 -2.16 23.91 21.73
CA GLN A 28 -1.43 24.26 20.51
C GLN A 28 -1.91 25.58 19.91
N GLN A 29 -3.20 25.91 20.03
CA GLN A 29 -3.73 27.19 19.57
C GLN A 29 -3.20 28.35 20.43
N GLU A 30 -3.11 28.16 21.74
CA GLU A 30 -2.50 29.12 22.66
C GLU A 30 -1.02 29.31 22.34
N ARG A 31 -0.25 28.23 22.23
CA ARG A 31 1.19 28.31 21.84
C ARG A 31 1.39 28.99 20.49
N PHE A 32 0.54 28.71 19.51
CA PHE A 32 0.61 29.36 18.20
C PHE A 32 0.27 30.85 18.29
N LEU A 33 -0.72 31.23 19.10
CA LEU A 33 -1.07 32.63 19.31
C LEU A 33 0.03 33.39 20.08
N ASP A 34 0.66 32.75 21.05
CA ASP A 34 1.81 33.29 21.80
C ASP A 34 3.02 33.48 20.87
N GLU A 35 3.26 32.55 19.94
CA GLU A 35 4.34 32.65 18.98
C GLU A 35 4.09 33.74 17.93
N LEU A 36 2.84 33.88 17.46
CA LEU A 36 2.42 35.00 16.61
C LEU A 36 2.59 36.35 17.33
N ASP A 37 2.22 36.42 18.61
CA ASP A 37 2.39 37.63 19.41
C ASP A 37 3.87 37.99 19.58
N LYS A 38 4.70 37.00 19.92
CA LYS A 38 6.14 37.19 20.09
C LYS A 38 6.82 37.70 18.81
N GLN A 39 6.35 37.25 17.64
CA GLN A 39 6.93 37.65 16.36
C GLN A 39 6.40 38.99 15.82
N LEU A 40 5.12 39.29 16.05
CA LEU A 40 4.43 40.40 15.39
C LEU A 40 4.04 41.54 16.34
N GLY A 41 4.18 41.35 17.66
CA GLY A 41 3.79 42.33 18.68
C GLY A 41 2.31 42.68 18.59
N LEU A 42 1.44 41.67 18.74
CA LEU A 42 0.01 41.83 18.52
C LEU A 42 -0.64 42.63 19.65
N LYS A 43 -1.53 43.56 19.30
CA LYS A 43 -2.37 44.26 20.30
C LYS A 43 -3.42 43.30 20.85
N ASP A 44 -3.89 43.54 22.08
CA ASP A 44 -4.90 42.69 22.73
C ASP A 44 -6.18 42.53 21.90
N SER A 45 -6.65 43.62 21.26
CA SER A 45 -7.80 43.58 20.37
C SER A 45 -7.59 42.74 19.10
N GLN A 46 -6.34 42.55 18.66
CA GLN A 46 -6.01 41.65 17.55
C GLN A 46 -5.95 40.19 18.04
N LYS A 47 -5.37 39.95 19.22
CA LYS A 47 -5.32 38.63 19.86
C LYS A 47 -6.72 38.04 20.04
N GLU A 48 -7.67 38.82 20.55
CA GLU A 48 -9.06 38.39 20.72
C GLU A 48 -9.72 38.01 19.38
N LYS A 49 -9.50 38.81 18.34
CA LYS A 49 -10.03 38.52 17.00
C LYS A 49 -9.45 37.22 16.43
N ILE A 50 -8.13 37.03 16.55
CA ILE A 50 -7.47 35.81 16.09
C ILE A 50 -7.96 34.60 16.89
N LYS A 51 -8.08 34.72 18.22
CA LYS A 51 -8.62 33.68 19.09
C LYS A 51 -10.04 33.26 18.67
N SER A 52 -10.92 34.23 18.38
CA SER A 52 -12.28 33.95 17.88
C SER A 52 -12.27 33.21 16.53
N VAL A 53 -11.36 33.57 15.62
CA VAL A 53 -11.21 32.88 14.32
C VAL A 53 -10.72 31.44 14.51
N LEU A 54 -9.73 31.22 15.37
CA LEU A 54 -9.19 29.90 15.70
C LEU A 54 -10.24 28.99 16.34
N GLU A 55 -11.06 29.54 17.24
CA GLU A 55 -12.15 28.80 17.89
C GLU A 55 -13.26 28.43 16.90
N LYS A 56 -13.68 29.37 16.04
CA LYS A 56 -14.63 29.09 14.96
C LYS A 56 -14.11 28.01 14.03
N SER A 57 -12.86 28.11 13.58
CA SER A 57 -12.20 27.10 12.74
C SER A 57 -12.19 25.72 13.40
N ARG A 58 -11.84 25.64 14.69
CA ARG A 58 -11.85 24.40 15.47
C ARG A 58 -13.23 23.77 15.54
N SER A 59 -14.27 24.58 15.79
CA SER A 59 -15.65 24.10 15.82
C SER A 59 -16.08 23.51 14.47
N GLN A 60 -15.69 24.14 13.36
CA GLN A 60 -15.97 23.67 12.00
C GLN A 60 -15.19 22.38 11.68
N ASN A 61 -13.90 22.32 12.04
CA ASN A 61 -13.07 21.13 11.86
C ASN A 61 -13.61 19.94 12.67
N LYS A 62 -14.10 20.17 13.90
CA LYS A 62 -14.76 19.13 14.71
C LYS A 62 -16.00 18.58 14.01
N LYS A 63 -16.84 19.45 13.43
CA LYS A 63 -18.02 19.03 12.64
C LYS A 63 -17.61 18.20 11.41
N LYS A 64 -16.66 18.68 10.61
CA LYS A 64 -16.14 17.97 9.44
C LYS A 64 -15.54 16.61 9.80
N LYS A 65 -14.76 16.53 10.88
CA LYS A 65 -14.21 15.26 11.39
C LYS A 65 -15.32 14.27 11.79
N ALA A 66 -16.37 14.75 12.44
CA ALA A 66 -17.52 13.92 12.79
C ALA A 66 -18.26 13.41 11.54
N GLU A 67 -18.43 14.26 10.52
CA GLU A 67 -19.01 13.87 9.23
C GLU A 67 -18.16 12.84 8.50
N LEU A 68 -16.84 13.03 8.43
CA LEU A 68 -15.91 12.05 7.87
C LEU A 68 -15.98 10.71 8.60
N LYS A 69 -16.10 10.72 9.93
CA LYS A 69 -16.29 9.49 10.73
C LYS A 69 -17.60 8.79 10.38
N LYS A 70 -18.70 9.55 10.21
CA LYS A 70 -19.99 9.01 9.76
C LYS A 70 -19.87 8.42 8.34
N LEU A 71 -19.24 9.14 7.41
CA LEU A 71 -19.03 8.67 6.04
C LEU A 71 -18.20 7.39 5.99
N ARG A 72 -17.12 7.31 6.77
CA ARG A 72 -16.28 6.10 6.88
C ARG A 72 -17.09 4.90 7.40
N LYS A 73 -17.99 5.12 8.36
CA LYS A 73 -18.91 4.08 8.84
C LYS A 73 -19.88 3.63 7.74
N ARG A 74 -20.48 4.56 7.00
CA ARG A 74 -21.37 4.26 5.85
C ARG A 74 -20.65 3.49 4.74
N MET A 75 -19.42 3.88 4.40
CA MET A 75 -18.60 3.14 3.43
C MET A 75 -18.32 1.71 3.90
N LYS A 76 -18.08 1.52 5.20
CA LYS A 76 -17.87 0.18 5.78
C LYS A 76 -19.15 -0.68 5.76
N SER A 77 -20.34 -0.10 5.96
CA SER A 77 -21.60 -0.83 5.87
C SER A 77 -21.95 -1.19 4.43
N LEU A 78 -21.86 -0.24 3.49
CA LEU A 78 -22.06 -0.50 2.06
C LEU A 78 -21.09 -1.58 1.54
N GLY A 79 -19.82 -1.54 1.97
CA GLY A 79 -18.85 -2.56 1.62
C GLY A 79 -19.21 -3.96 2.16
N LYS A 80 -19.94 -4.08 3.27
CA LYS A 80 -20.45 -5.36 3.78
C LYS A 80 -21.67 -5.83 2.99
N GLU A 81 -22.61 -4.93 2.70
CA GLU A 81 -23.79 -5.22 1.89
C GLU A 81 -23.42 -5.71 0.49
N LEU A 82 -22.47 -5.03 -0.16
CA LEU A 82 -21.95 -5.45 -1.47
C LEU A 82 -21.38 -6.88 -1.42
N ARG A 83 -20.59 -7.20 -0.39
CA ARG A 83 -20.02 -8.56 -0.22
C ARG A 83 -21.10 -9.61 -0.02
N ARG A 84 -22.13 -9.32 0.77
CA ARG A 84 -23.28 -10.22 0.97
C ARG A 84 -24.04 -10.44 -0.34
N SER A 85 -24.37 -9.37 -1.04
CA SER A 85 -25.05 -9.46 -2.34
C SER A 85 -24.24 -10.26 -3.37
N GLU A 86 -22.91 -10.08 -3.40
CA GLU A 86 -22.04 -10.90 -4.26
C GLU A 86 -21.99 -12.38 -3.85
N GLN A 87 -22.08 -12.70 -2.56
CA GLN A 87 -22.15 -14.08 -2.08
C GLN A 87 -23.48 -14.73 -2.45
N GLU A 88 -24.60 -14.05 -2.18
CA GLU A 88 -25.94 -14.51 -2.54
C GLU A 88 -26.05 -14.78 -4.05
N LYS A 89 -25.49 -13.89 -4.89
CA LYS A 89 -25.46 -14.12 -6.35
C LYS A 89 -24.68 -15.38 -6.71
N LYS A 90 -23.55 -15.65 -6.05
CA LYS A 90 -22.75 -16.86 -6.31
C LYS A 90 -23.47 -18.11 -5.85
N GLU A 91 -24.15 -18.06 -4.71
CA GLU A 91 -24.94 -19.18 -4.20
C GLU A 91 -26.10 -19.49 -5.14
N LYS A 92 -26.86 -18.48 -5.59
CA LYS A 92 -27.92 -18.65 -6.58
C LYS A 92 -27.42 -19.25 -7.90
N ILE A 93 -26.25 -18.83 -8.39
CA ILE A 93 -25.63 -19.45 -9.57
C ILE A 93 -25.28 -20.91 -9.27
N ARG A 94 -24.65 -21.18 -8.13
CA ARG A 94 -24.21 -22.53 -7.71
C ARG A 94 -25.37 -23.50 -7.53
N GLU A 95 -26.54 -23.03 -7.10
CA GLU A 95 -27.76 -23.83 -6.96
C GLU A 95 -28.29 -24.34 -8.31
N GLN A 96 -28.07 -23.59 -9.40
CA GLN A 96 -28.54 -23.94 -10.75
C GLN A 96 -27.57 -24.83 -11.54
N LEU A 97 -26.43 -25.21 -10.95
CA LEU A 97 -25.39 -26.01 -11.60
C LEU A 97 -25.45 -27.48 -11.18
N ASP A 98 -25.00 -28.37 -12.05
CA ASP A 98 -24.78 -29.78 -11.74
C ASP A 98 -23.55 -29.98 -10.85
N LEU A 99 -23.39 -31.16 -10.23
CA LEU A 99 -22.29 -31.46 -9.29
C LEU A 99 -20.90 -31.17 -9.90
N ASP A 100 -20.62 -31.68 -11.10
CA ASP A 100 -19.34 -31.48 -11.79
C ASP A 100 -19.11 -30.01 -12.20
N GLN A 101 -20.20 -29.29 -12.50
CA GLN A 101 -20.14 -27.88 -12.85
C GLN A 101 -19.87 -27.00 -11.62
N LYS A 102 -20.42 -27.38 -10.44
CA LYS A 102 -20.15 -26.68 -9.17
C LYS A 102 -18.67 -26.74 -8.81
N GLU A 103 -18.02 -27.89 -8.98
CA GLU A 103 -16.59 -28.03 -8.70
C GLU A 103 -15.74 -27.11 -9.60
N LYS A 104 -16.01 -27.12 -10.91
CA LYS A 104 -15.34 -26.22 -11.87
C LYS A 104 -15.60 -24.74 -11.56
N PHE A 105 -16.82 -24.39 -11.15
CA PHE A 105 -17.17 -23.03 -10.74
C PHE A 105 -16.39 -22.59 -9.50
N ASP A 106 -16.30 -23.45 -8.49
CA ASP A 106 -15.55 -23.17 -7.26
C ASP A 106 -14.05 -22.99 -7.54
N GLU A 107 -13.46 -23.85 -8.39
CA GLU A 107 -12.07 -23.72 -8.81
C GLU A 107 -11.83 -22.40 -9.56
N MET A 108 -12.72 -22.03 -10.49
CA MET A 108 -12.68 -20.77 -11.22
C MET A 108 -12.70 -19.58 -10.26
N MET A 109 -13.61 -19.58 -9.28
CA MET A 109 -13.73 -18.51 -8.28
C MET A 109 -12.47 -18.40 -7.41
N GLN A 110 -11.88 -19.52 -7.01
CA GLN A 110 -10.61 -19.54 -6.29
C GLN A 110 -9.46 -18.95 -7.14
N ARG A 111 -9.38 -19.32 -8.41
CA ARG A 111 -8.36 -18.81 -9.34
C ARG A 111 -8.48 -17.30 -9.52
N MET A 112 -9.70 -16.79 -9.70
CA MET A 112 -9.96 -15.34 -9.78
C MET A 112 -9.52 -14.62 -8.50
N LYS A 113 -9.88 -15.16 -7.32
CA LYS A 113 -9.48 -14.60 -6.02
C LYS A 113 -7.96 -14.53 -5.85
N ARG A 114 -7.24 -15.58 -6.26
CA ARG A 114 -5.76 -15.61 -6.24
C ARG A 114 -5.18 -14.55 -7.19
N LYS A 115 -5.72 -14.41 -8.41
CA LYS A 115 -5.30 -13.40 -9.39
C LYS A 115 -5.51 -11.99 -8.86
N HIS A 116 -6.66 -11.72 -8.23
CA HIS A 116 -6.95 -10.41 -7.64
C HIS A 116 -5.97 -10.07 -6.51
N ARG A 117 -5.73 -10.99 -5.56
CA ARG A 117 -4.74 -10.81 -4.48
C ARG A 117 -3.33 -10.52 -5.01
N ARG A 118 -2.92 -11.18 -6.09
CA ARG A 118 -1.61 -10.92 -6.73
C ARG A 118 -1.54 -9.49 -7.30
N ARG A 119 -2.61 -9.01 -7.93
CA ARG A 119 -2.70 -7.63 -8.45
C ARG A 119 -2.69 -6.61 -7.33
N GLU A 120 -3.45 -6.82 -6.27
CA GLU A 120 -3.46 -5.92 -5.10
C GLU A 120 -2.07 -5.81 -4.47
N ARG A 121 -1.37 -6.94 -4.29
CA ARG A 121 0.01 -6.95 -3.78
C ARG A 121 0.96 -6.18 -4.69
N LYS A 122 0.87 -6.36 -6.01
CA LYS A 122 1.69 -5.63 -6.98
C LYS A 122 1.38 -4.13 -6.97
N GLY A 123 0.10 -3.76 -6.91
CA GLY A 123 -0.34 -2.37 -6.82
C GLY A 123 0.12 -1.69 -5.54
N ARG A 124 0.12 -2.39 -4.39
CA ARG A 124 0.66 -1.86 -3.12
C ARG A 124 2.17 -1.65 -3.17
N ARG A 125 2.92 -2.54 -3.83
CA ARG A 125 4.37 -2.37 -4.02
C ARG A 125 4.72 -1.15 -4.88
N MET A 126 3.86 -0.78 -5.83
CA MET A 126 4.05 0.43 -6.65
C MET A 126 3.62 1.71 -5.93
N ARG A 127 2.68 1.64 -4.98
CA ARG A 127 2.23 2.81 -4.18
C ARG A 127 3.11 3.10 -2.96
N GLY A 128 4.05 2.22 -2.61
CA GLY A 128 5.02 2.46 -1.54
C GLY A 128 6.35 3.03 -2.03
N ILE A 129 6.46 3.29 -3.33
CA ILE A 129 7.53 4.13 -3.88
C ILE A 129 6.85 5.48 -4.09
N ASP A 130 6.91 6.34 -3.08
CA ASP A 130 6.59 7.76 -3.24
C ASP A 130 7.68 8.36 -4.13
N ILE A 131 7.59 8.11 -5.44
CA ILE A 131 8.43 8.83 -6.40
C ILE A 131 7.81 10.20 -6.50
N ASP A 132 8.52 11.21 -5.96
CA ASP A 132 8.13 12.60 -6.13
C ASP A 132 7.99 12.86 -7.64
N PRO A 133 6.83 13.33 -8.14
CA PRO A 133 6.62 13.57 -9.56
C PRO A 133 7.68 14.50 -10.18
N ARG A 134 8.36 15.30 -9.36
CA ARG A 134 9.46 16.20 -9.76
C ARG A 134 10.80 15.48 -9.94
N GLU A 135 10.97 14.31 -9.34
CA GLU A 135 12.16 13.46 -9.50
C GLU A 135 12.03 12.48 -10.67
N LEU A 136 10.86 12.42 -11.31
CA LEU A 136 10.69 11.65 -12.53
C LEU A 136 11.43 12.34 -13.68
N PRO A 137 12.22 11.61 -14.48
CA PRO A 137 12.94 12.19 -15.60
C PRO A 137 11.97 12.91 -16.57
N PRO A 138 12.37 14.07 -17.12
CA PRO A 138 11.51 14.85 -18.01
C PRO A 138 11.05 14.00 -19.19
N GLY A 139 9.73 13.98 -19.44
CA GLY A 139 9.09 13.17 -20.48
C GLY A 139 8.46 11.85 -20.02
N LEU A 140 8.74 11.37 -18.79
CA LEU A 140 8.12 10.14 -18.29
C LEU A 140 6.64 10.33 -17.94
N MET A 141 6.29 11.46 -17.30
CA MET A 141 4.89 11.79 -16.99
C MET A 141 4.04 11.98 -18.24
N GLU A 142 4.60 12.64 -19.26
CA GLU A 142 3.92 12.88 -20.53
C GLU A 142 3.65 11.56 -21.29
N ARG A 143 4.60 10.62 -21.27
CA ARG A 143 4.40 9.27 -21.81
C ARG A 143 3.36 8.45 -21.04
N MET A 144 3.34 8.54 -19.70
CA MET A 144 2.30 7.88 -18.90
C MET A 144 0.91 8.44 -19.20
N GLN A 145 0.78 9.74 -19.41
CA GLN A 145 -0.49 10.39 -19.74
C GLN A 145 -0.97 10.04 -21.16
N ARG A 146 -0.05 9.83 -22.11
CA ARG A 146 -0.38 9.38 -23.49
C ARG A 146 -0.77 7.89 -23.57
N GLY A 147 -0.58 7.12 -22.49
CA GLY A 147 -0.91 5.70 -22.49
C GLY A 147 0.06 4.84 -23.31
N ASP A 148 1.22 5.39 -23.69
CA ASP A 148 2.28 4.66 -24.37
C ASP A 148 2.82 3.59 -23.41
N ARG A 149 2.45 2.33 -23.66
CA ARG A 149 3.04 1.18 -22.97
C ARG A 149 4.56 1.32 -23.11
N MET A 150 5.28 1.30 -21.98
CA MET A 150 6.74 1.44 -22.01
C MET A 150 7.34 0.56 -23.11
N PRO A 151 8.27 1.08 -23.94
CA PRO A 151 9.04 0.24 -24.82
C PRO A 151 9.65 -0.85 -23.93
N SER A 152 9.34 -2.09 -24.28
CA SER A 152 9.88 -3.28 -23.63
C SER A 152 11.31 -3.02 -23.23
N PHE A 153 11.62 -3.09 -21.93
CA PHE A 153 13.01 -3.06 -21.44
C PHE A 153 13.89 -3.85 -22.41
N PRO A 154 15.03 -3.29 -22.86
CA PRO A 154 15.92 -3.97 -23.81
C PRO A 154 16.13 -5.42 -23.37
N PRO A 155 16.08 -6.41 -24.27
CA PRO A 155 16.20 -7.83 -23.92
C PRO A 155 17.38 -8.14 -23.00
N GLU A 156 18.47 -7.40 -23.14
CA GLU A 156 19.70 -7.46 -22.33
C GLU A 156 19.47 -7.20 -20.83
N MET A 157 18.48 -6.38 -20.47
CA MET A 157 18.17 -6.05 -19.07
C MET A 157 17.21 -7.05 -18.41
N ARG A 158 16.59 -7.97 -19.17
CA ARG A 158 15.67 -8.98 -18.61
C ARG A 158 16.40 -10.12 -17.88
N HIS A 159 17.71 -10.29 -18.09
CA HIS A 159 18.48 -11.43 -17.55
C HIS A 159 19.36 -11.12 -16.32
N LYS A 160 19.49 -9.85 -15.89
CA LYS A 160 20.38 -9.48 -14.76
C LYS A 160 19.84 -9.80 -13.36
N GLY A 161 18.62 -10.33 -13.23
CA GLY A 161 18.01 -10.65 -11.94
C GLY A 161 18.51 -11.93 -11.24
N ARG A 162 19.36 -12.74 -11.89
CA ARG A 162 19.90 -13.98 -11.28
C ARG A 162 21.42 -14.04 -11.12
N LYS A 163 22.20 -13.25 -11.88
CA LYS A 163 23.67 -13.35 -11.87
C LYS A 163 24.37 -12.53 -10.78
N GLY A 164 23.70 -11.55 -10.17
CA GLY A 164 24.33 -10.68 -9.17
C GLY A 164 24.72 -11.33 -7.84
N ARG A 165 24.39 -12.60 -7.58
CA ARG A 165 24.81 -13.29 -6.35
C ARG A 165 26.22 -13.86 -6.44
N ASP A 166 26.64 -14.24 -7.65
CA ASP A 166 27.93 -14.85 -7.95
C ASP A 166 28.98 -13.83 -8.43
N GLU A 167 28.63 -12.54 -8.46
CA GLU A 167 29.53 -11.44 -8.81
C GLU A 167 29.88 -10.56 -7.60
N LEU A 168 29.33 -10.85 -6.41
CA LEU A 168 29.69 -10.13 -5.20
C LEU A 168 31.13 -10.47 -4.77
N PRO A 169 31.93 -9.48 -4.30
CA PRO A 169 33.21 -9.75 -3.66
C PRO A 169 33.04 -10.79 -2.52
N PRO A 170 34.03 -11.68 -2.28
CA PRO A 170 33.91 -12.76 -1.30
C PRO A 170 33.48 -12.30 0.10
N GLU A 171 33.97 -11.14 0.54
CA GLU A 171 33.59 -10.55 1.83
C GLU A 171 32.10 -10.19 1.91
N MET A 172 31.54 -9.60 0.86
CA MET A 172 30.13 -9.26 0.80
C MET A 172 29.25 -10.51 0.76
N ARG A 173 29.69 -11.59 0.13
CA ARG A 173 28.97 -12.88 0.17
C ARG A 173 28.88 -13.42 1.59
N ARG A 174 30.00 -13.45 2.30
CA ARG A 174 30.04 -13.89 3.71
C ARG A 174 29.10 -13.05 4.57
N ARG A 175 29.14 -11.72 4.43
CA ARG A 175 28.29 -10.81 5.20
C ARG A 175 26.80 -11.00 4.89
N VAL A 176 26.44 -11.28 3.64
CA VAL A 176 25.06 -11.58 3.24
C VAL A 176 24.60 -12.94 3.79
N GLU A 177 25.46 -13.95 3.82
CA GLU A 177 25.14 -15.26 4.40
C GLU A 177 25.01 -15.19 5.92
N GLU A 178 25.90 -14.47 6.60
CA GLU A 178 25.84 -14.23 8.04
C GLU A 178 24.54 -13.50 8.42
N LEU A 179 24.14 -12.47 7.66
CA LEU A 179 22.86 -11.77 7.88
C LEU A 179 21.66 -12.68 7.66
N LYS A 180 21.71 -13.56 6.65
CA LYS A 180 20.65 -14.55 6.42
C LYS A 180 20.57 -15.55 7.56
N GLU A 181 21.69 -16.02 8.06
CA GLU A 181 21.72 -16.97 9.18
C GLU A 181 21.25 -16.32 10.49
N LYS A 182 21.66 -15.08 10.76
CA LYS A 182 21.17 -14.31 11.90
C LYS A 182 19.64 -14.14 11.86
N ARG A 183 19.08 -13.82 10.69
CA ARG A 183 17.62 -13.73 10.50
C ARG A 183 16.91 -15.08 10.63
N ARG A 184 17.55 -16.20 10.25
CA ARG A 184 17.03 -17.56 10.50
C ARG A 184 16.94 -17.84 12.00
N ARG A 185 18.00 -17.55 12.76
CA ARG A 185 18.01 -17.72 14.23
C ARG A 185 16.95 -16.86 14.93
N GLN A 186 16.63 -15.69 14.37
CA GLN A 186 15.61 -14.78 14.90
C GLN A 186 14.18 -15.09 14.42
N GLY A 187 13.98 -16.08 13.55
CA GLY A 187 12.65 -16.43 13.03
C GLY A 187 12.07 -15.42 12.02
N GLU A 188 12.88 -14.50 11.50
CA GLU A 188 12.45 -13.41 10.59
C GLU A 188 12.64 -13.74 9.09
N GLY A 189 12.87 -15.02 8.76
CA GLY A 189 13.03 -15.50 7.39
C GLY A 189 11.73 -15.49 6.60
N THR A 190 11.80 -15.24 5.28
CA THR A 190 10.66 -15.57 4.42
C THR A 190 10.46 -17.09 4.40
N GLN A 191 9.24 -17.58 4.23
CA GLN A 191 8.90 -19.03 4.19
C GLN A 191 9.70 -19.86 3.17
N ARG A 192 10.51 -19.21 2.30
CA ARG A 192 11.47 -19.83 1.38
C ARG A 192 12.86 -20.09 1.97
N ASP A 193 13.21 -19.47 3.09
CA ASP A 193 14.54 -19.53 3.71
C ASP A 193 14.61 -20.53 4.87
N VAL A 194 13.45 -21.05 5.30
CA VAL A 194 13.37 -22.19 6.24
C VAL A 194 13.73 -23.43 5.43
N PRO A 195 14.84 -24.13 5.73
CA PRO A 195 15.08 -25.43 5.12
C PRO A 195 13.85 -26.30 5.40
N PRO A 196 13.35 -27.07 4.40
CA PRO A 196 12.27 -28.00 4.67
C PRO A 196 12.65 -28.86 5.88
N PRO A 197 11.72 -29.15 6.80
CA PRO A 197 12.01 -29.98 7.97
C PRO A 197 12.66 -31.30 7.50
N GLU A 198 13.64 -31.82 8.26
CA GLU A 198 14.40 -33.04 7.91
C GLU A 198 13.49 -34.24 7.58
N GLU A 199 12.28 -34.27 8.13
CA GLU A 199 11.24 -35.26 7.82
C GLU A 199 10.75 -35.25 6.35
N TRP A 200 11.11 -34.25 5.54
CA TRP A 200 10.75 -34.19 4.12
C TRP A 200 11.72 -34.94 3.20
N ASP A 201 12.93 -35.29 3.66
CA ASP A 201 13.88 -36.05 2.84
C ASP A 201 13.51 -37.53 2.69
N ASP A 202 12.67 -38.08 3.60
CA ASP A 202 12.22 -39.48 3.55
C ASP A 202 11.21 -39.80 2.42
N ARG A 203 10.74 -38.78 1.68
CA ARG A 203 9.87 -38.99 0.50
C ARG A 203 10.61 -39.08 -0.83
N ARG A 204 11.94 -39.03 -0.85
CA ARG A 204 12.73 -39.53 -1.99
C ARG A 204 12.92 -41.04 -1.88
N ARG A 205 11.83 -41.80 -1.73
CA ARG A 205 11.88 -43.18 -2.19
C ARG A 205 12.11 -43.13 -3.70
N PRO A 206 13.06 -43.90 -4.26
CA PRO A 206 13.09 -44.10 -5.70
C PRO A 206 11.70 -44.57 -6.12
N PHE A 207 11.17 -43.95 -7.16
CA PHE A 207 9.92 -44.34 -7.77
C PHE A 207 10.17 -45.68 -8.49
N GLU A 208 10.22 -46.77 -7.71
CA GLU A 208 10.27 -48.12 -8.23
C GLU A 208 8.88 -48.45 -8.77
N GLY A 209 8.79 -48.71 -10.09
CA GLY A 209 7.64 -49.35 -10.70
C GLY A 209 6.48 -48.42 -11.05
N GLY A 210 6.66 -47.57 -12.05
CA GLY A 210 5.52 -47.21 -12.91
C GLY A 210 5.16 -48.43 -13.78
N PRO A 211 3.87 -48.80 -13.91
CA PRO A 211 3.47 -49.94 -14.72
C PRO A 211 3.89 -49.72 -16.18
N ASP A 212 4.60 -50.71 -16.71
CA ASP A 212 4.99 -50.84 -18.10
C ASP A 212 3.70 -50.83 -18.94
N ARG A 213 3.48 -49.73 -19.66
CA ARG A 213 2.44 -49.66 -20.69
C ARG A 213 3.05 -50.26 -21.93
N SER A 214 3.12 -51.59 -21.94
CA SER A 214 3.29 -52.34 -23.17
C SER A 214 2.08 -52.03 -24.05
N ASP A 215 2.41 -51.62 -25.26
CA ASP A 215 1.52 -51.47 -26.39
C ASP A 215 0.67 -52.74 -26.57
N ASP A 216 -0.63 -52.55 -26.79
CA ASP A 216 -1.47 -53.53 -27.48
C ASP A 216 -2.06 -52.83 -28.72
N ASP A 217 -1.83 -53.49 -29.85
CA ASP A 217 -2.28 -53.21 -31.23
C ASP A 217 -3.80 -53.05 -31.38
#